data_AF-A0AAU1DBL1-F1
#
_entry.id   AF-A0AAU1DBL1-F1
#
_cell.length_a   1.000
_cell.length_b   1.000
_cell.length_c   1.000
_cell.angle_alpha   90.00
_cell.angle_beta   90.00
_cell.angle_gamma   90.00
#
_symmetry.space_group_name_H-M   'P 1'
#
loop_
_entity.id
_entity.type
_entity.pdbx_description
1 polymer ?
#
loop_
_entity_poly.entity_id
_entity_poly.type
_entity_poly.pdbx_seq_one_letter_code
_entity_poly.pdbx_strand_id
1 'polypeptide(L)'
;MFHRIRRRAKEPSEAQRQFAELHARLQNQVPPGFGVPPAGAGHTEPSTVVDDFLPPELRVPSHDQLDGRMMPWQQPLVLDGEMVACSECGAYRDWLILSTRDQTWLRCRVGHQQQETRLDTAWFNRNFGPADATHATFEDCLRHLGH
;
A
#
# COMPACT_ATOMS: atom_id res chain seq x y z
N MET A 1 45.03 -25.62 -25.56
CA MET A 1 44.69 -24.87 -26.79
C MET A 1 43.22 -24.46 -26.67
N PHE A 2 42.94 -23.21 -26.25
CA PHE A 2 41.56 -22.75 -26.00
C PHE A 2 41.13 -21.79 -27.11
N HIS A 3 40.15 -22.19 -27.93
CA HIS A 3 39.60 -21.34 -28.99
C HIS A 3 38.76 -20.21 -28.38
N ARG A 4 39.18 -18.96 -28.58
CA ARG A 4 38.35 -17.77 -28.30
C ARG A 4 37.18 -17.76 -29.29
N ILE A 5 35.99 -18.12 -28.81
CA ILE A 5 34.75 -17.92 -29.55
C ILE A 5 34.49 -16.41 -29.61
N ARG A 6 34.71 -15.80 -30.78
CA ARG A 6 34.27 -14.42 -31.04
C ARG A 6 32.74 -14.42 -31.11
N ARG A 7 32.07 -13.97 -30.03
CA ARG A 7 30.64 -13.64 -30.09
C ARG A 7 30.48 -12.50 -31.10
N ARG A 8 29.81 -12.78 -32.23
CA ARG A 8 29.30 -11.72 -33.11
C ARG A 8 28.25 -10.94 -32.32
N ALA A 9 28.46 -9.65 -32.12
CA ALA A 9 27.43 -8.77 -31.59
C ALA A 9 26.23 -8.82 -32.55
N LYS A 10 25.05 -9.16 -32.03
CA LYS A 10 23.81 -9.11 -32.79
C LYS A 10 23.52 -7.64 -33.08
N GLU A 11 23.24 -7.30 -34.34
CA GLU A 11 22.93 -5.92 -34.68
C GLU A 11 21.68 -5.45 -33.91
N PRO A 12 21.68 -4.20 -33.43
CA PRO A 12 20.55 -3.66 -32.69
C PRO A 12 19.31 -3.64 -33.59
N SER A 13 18.18 -4.06 -33.01
CA SER A 13 16.90 -4.06 -33.71
C SER A 13 16.49 -2.64 -34.08
N GLU A 14 15.58 -2.51 -35.04
CA GLU A 14 15.09 -1.21 -35.50
C GLU A 14 14.47 -0.38 -34.35
N ALA A 15 13.74 -1.03 -33.44
CA ALA A 15 13.20 -0.39 -32.25
C ALA A 15 14.28 0.18 -31.32
N GLN A 16 15.41 -0.52 -31.16
CA GLN A 16 16.54 -0.03 -30.37
C GLN A 16 17.22 1.17 -31.03
N ARG A 17 17.32 1.18 -32.36
CA ARG A 17 17.85 2.32 -33.12
C ARG A 17 16.94 3.55 -32.98
N GLN A 18 15.63 3.36 -33.14
CA GLN A 18 14.63 4.43 -32.98
C GLN A 18 14.64 5.02 -31.57
N PHE A 19 14.73 4.17 -30.54
CA PHE A 19 14.82 4.63 -29.15
C PHE A 19 16.11 5.41 -28.88
N ALA A 20 17.25 4.92 -29.38
CA ALA A 20 18.53 5.60 -29.25
C ALA A 20 18.54 6.97 -29.95
N GLU A 21 17.89 7.07 -31.11
CA GLU A 21 17.76 8.34 -31.85
C GLU A 21 16.86 9.33 -31.11
N LEU A 22 15.71 8.88 -30.58
CA LEU A 22 14.83 9.69 -29.73
C LEU A 22 15.57 10.20 -28.49
N HIS A 23 16.30 9.33 -27.80
CA HIS A 23 17.10 9.69 -26.65
C HIS A 23 18.19 10.72 -27.01
N ALA A 24 18.87 10.54 -28.15
CA ALA A 24 19.90 11.46 -28.61
C ALA A 24 19.35 12.85 -28.99
N ARG A 25 18.10 12.94 -29.44
CA ARG A 25 17.42 14.22 -29.68
C ARG A 25 17.01 14.93 -28.39
N LEU A 26 16.63 14.15 -27.36
CA LEU A 26 16.16 14.68 -26.08
C LEU A 26 17.30 15.07 -25.14
N GLN A 27 18.47 14.43 -25.22
CA GLN A 27 19.61 14.69 -24.32
C GLN A 27 20.10 16.16 -24.35
N ASN A 28 19.87 16.87 -25.46
CA ASN A 28 20.28 18.27 -25.62
C ASN A 28 19.16 19.27 -25.29
N GLN A 29 17.99 18.80 -24.83
CA GLN A 29 16.87 19.67 -24.44
C GLN A 29 16.88 20.05 -22.97
N VAL A 30 17.77 19.46 -22.16
CA VAL A 30 17.95 19.86 -20.76
C VAL A 30 18.87 21.08 -20.73
N PRO A 31 18.42 22.25 -20.23
CA PRO A 31 19.30 23.40 -20.09
C PRO A 31 20.48 23.07 -19.17
N PRO A 32 21.71 23.53 -19.48
CA PRO A 32 22.85 23.29 -18.60
C PRO A 32 22.56 23.87 -17.20
N GLY A 33 22.61 23.01 -16.18
CA GLY A 33 22.35 23.37 -14.78
C GLY A 33 21.08 22.76 -14.16
N PHE A 34 20.15 22.22 -14.96
CA PHE A 34 19.04 21.43 -14.41
C PHE A 34 19.55 20.05 -13.96
N GLY A 35 19.43 19.74 -12.66
CA GLY A 35 19.80 18.44 -12.08
C GLY A 35 21.29 18.27 -11.76
N VAL A 36 22.13 19.29 -12.01
CA VAL A 36 23.51 19.31 -11.51
C VAL A 36 23.46 19.93 -10.11
N PRO A 37 23.76 19.18 -9.04
CA PRO A 37 23.93 19.79 -7.72
C PRO A 37 25.04 20.83 -7.86
N PRO A 38 24.88 22.05 -7.32
CA PRO A 38 25.98 23.00 -7.31
C PRO A 38 27.18 22.32 -6.68
N ALA A 39 28.35 22.42 -7.32
CA ALA A 39 29.62 22.03 -6.72
C ALA A 39 29.93 23.03 -5.59
N GLY A 40 29.18 22.93 -4.50
CA GLY A 40 29.46 23.59 -3.25
C GLY A 40 30.74 23.00 -2.69
N ALA A 41 31.70 23.87 -2.39
CA ALA A 41 32.89 23.52 -1.65
C ALA A 41 32.51 22.67 -0.42
N GLY A 42 33.24 21.57 -0.22
CA GLY A 42 32.99 20.64 0.87
C GLY A 42 33.08 21.33 2.23
N HIS A 43 31.93 21.70 2.76
CA HIS A 43 31.73 21.79 4.19
C HIS A 43 31.33 20.40 4.67
N THR A 44 32.29 19.68 5.23
CA THR A 44 32.02 18.49 6.04
C THR A 44 31.42 18.96 7.36
N GLU A 45 30.19 19.46 7.30
CA GLU A 45 29.32 19.38 8.47
C GLU A 45 28.82 17.94 8.55
N PRO A 46 28.74 17.33 9.73
CA PRO A 46 28.11 16.02 9.85
C PRO A 46 26.68 16.20 9.32
N SER A 47 26.38 15.59 8.16
CA SER A 47 25.01 15.47 7.69
C SER A 47 24.25 14.72 8.77
N THR A 48 23.63 15.46 9.69
CA THR A 48 22.55 14.93 10.50
C THR A 48 21.58 14.37 9.49
N VAL A 49 21.39 13.05 9.49
CA VAL A 49 20.36 12.41 8.68
C VAL A 49 19.06 13.11 9.09
N VAL A 50 18.63 14.08 8.30
CA VAL A 50 17.32 14.68 8.46
C VAL A 50 16.40 13.59 7.99
N ASP A 51 15.73 12.94 8.95
CA ASP A 51 14.67 11.98 8.66
C ASP A 51 13.58 12.76 7.91
N ASP A 52 13.53 12.64 6.59
CA ASP A 52 12.54 13.30 5.73
C ASP A 52 11.10 12.81 6.00
N PHE A 53 10.94 11.80 6.86
CA PHE A 53 9.64 11.36 7.33
C PHE A 53 9.06 12.32 8.36
N LEU A 54 7.72 12.43 8.36
CA LEU A 54 6.98 13.15 9.40
C LEU A 54 7.41 12.69 10.80
N PRO A 55 7.38 13.57 11.82
CA PRO A 55 7.55 13.16 13.22
C PRO A 55 6.65 11.96 13.56
N PRO A 56 7.11 10.97 14.34
CA PRO A 56 6.35 9.76 14.66
C PRO A 56 4.92 10.02 15.16
N GLU A 57 4.71 11.11 15.88
CA GLU A 57 3.43 11.52 16.44
C GLU A 57 2.42 11.95 15.37
N LEU A 58 2.90 12.31 14.18
CA LEU A 58 2.10 12.71 13.02
C LEU A 58 2.02 11.61 11.96
N ARG A 59 2.70 10.48 12.16
CA ARG A 59 2.58 9.31 11.27
C ARG A 59 1.27 8.61 11.56
N VAL A 60 0.59 8.17 10.49
CA VAL A 60 -0.57 7.28 10.63
C VAL A 60 -0.07 5.96 11.24
N PRO A 61 -0.63 5.50 12.38
CA PRO A 61 -0.22 4.25 12.99
C PRO A 61 -0.38 3.10 12.01
N SER A 62 0.63 2.23 11.85
CA SER A 62 0.50 1.01 11.05
C SER A 62 -0.51 0.04 11.68
N HIS A 63 -0.90 -0.98 10.94
CA HIS A 63 -1.80 -2.00 11.48
C HIS A 63 -1.20 -2.72 12.70
N ASP A 64 0.10 -2.99 12.69
CA ASP A 64 0.83 -3.63 13.80
C ASP A 64 0.92 -2.76 15.06
N GLN A 65 0.70 -1.45 14.93
CA GLN A 65 0.71 -0.50 16.05
C GLN A 65 -0.65 -0.37 16.74
N LEU A 66 -1.70 -1.02 16.22
CA LEU A 66 -3.06 -0.98 16.76
C LEU A 66 -3.50 -2.38 17.17
N ASP A 67 -4.30 -2.47 18.24
CA ASP A 67 -4.94 -3.74 18.63
C ASP A 67 -5.94 -4.24 17.59
N GLY A 68 -6.50 -3.33 16.80
CA GLY A 68 -7.35 -3.64 15.67
C GLY A 68 -7.74 -2.42 14.85
N ARG A 69 -8.23 -2.67 13.64
CA ARG A 69 -8.85 -1.68 12.76
C ARG A 69 -10.24 -2.14 12.39
N MET A 70 -11.16 -1.20 12.23
CA MET A 70 -12.56 -1.48 11.95
C MET A 70 -13.03 -0.61 10.79
N MET A 71 -13.79 -1.21 9.86
CA MET A 71 -14.34 -0.49 8.72
C MET A 71 -15.76 -0.95 8.41
N PRO A 72 -16.73 -0.03 8.29
CA PRO A 72 -18.06 -0.36 7.81
C PRO A 72 -18.02 -0.72 6.32
N TRP A 73 -18.79 -1.73 5.94
CA TRP A 73 -18.91 -2.27 4.59
C TRP A 73 -20.39 -2.45 4.23
N GLN A 74 -20.97 -1.40 3.64
CA GLN A 74 -22.42 -1.32 3.39
C GLN A 74 -22.87 -2.15 2.17
N GLN A 75 -21.96 -2.45 1.26
CA GLN A 75 -22.25 -3.27 0.07
C GLN A 75 -22.17 -4.77 0.39
N PRO A 76 -22.75 -5.65 -0.44
CA PRO A 76 -22.54 -7.09 -0.29
C PRO A 76 -21.04 -7.42 -0.33
N LEU A 77 -20.58 -8.27 0.59
CA LEU A 77 -19.23 -8.81 0.55
C LEU A 77 -19.25 -10.04 -0.35
N VAL A 78 -18.50 -10.02 -1.45
CA VAL A 78 -18.40 -11.12 -2.40
C VAL A 78 -16.97 -11.61 -2.43
N LEU A 79 -16.76 -12.88 -2.07
CA LEU A 79 -15.45 -13.55 -2.02
C LEU A 79 -15.48 -14.78 -2.91
N ASP A 80 -14.52 -14.89 -3.84
CA ASP A 80 -14.44 -16.00 -4.80
C ASP A 80 -15.74 -16.25 -5.60
N GLY A 81 -16.54 -15.20 -5.81
CA GLY A 81 -17.84 -15.27 -6.49
C GLY A 81 -19.02 -15.62 -5.58
N GLU A 82 -18.79 -15.88 -4.29
CA GLU A 82 -19.83 -16.18 -3.30
C GLU A 82 -20.16 -14.97 -2.44
N MET A 83 -21.46 -14.75 -2.22
CA MET A 83 -21.92 -13.71 -1.31
C MET A 83 -21.81 -14.17 0.14
N VAL A 84 -21.06 -13.43 0.95
CA VAL A 84 -20.88 -13.74 2.36
C VAL A 84 -22.11 -13.30 3.14
N ALA A 85 -22.72 -14.27 3.84
CA ALA A 85 -23.84 -14.06 4.74
C ALA A 85 -23.47 -14.44 6.18
N CYS A 86 -24.18 -13.83 7.12
CA CYS A 86 -24.09 -14.16 8.53
C CYS A 86 -24.57 -15.59 8.77
N SER A 87 -23.73 -16.42 9.36
CA SER A 87 -24.04 -17.82 9.68
C SER A 87 -25.22 -17.95 10.65
N GLU A 88 -25.49 -16.92 11.46
CA GLU A 88 -26.54 -16.93 12.47
C GLU A 88 -27.86 -16.29 11.99
N CYS A 89 -27.81 -15.10 11.40
CA CYS A 89 -29.03 -14.36 11.02
C CYS A 89 -29.25 -14.23 9.51
N GLY A 90 -28.33 -14.70 8.67
CA GLY A 90 -28.44 -14.63 7.20
C GLY A 90 -28.26 -13.24 6.60
N ALA A 91 -27.94 -12.22 7.39
CA ALA A 91 -27.64 -10.89 6.88
C ALA A 91 -26.41 -10.91 5.95
N TYR A 92 -26.51 -10.32 4.77
CA TYR A 92 -25.49 -10.41 3.70
C TYR A 92 -24.85 -9.06 3.33
N ARG A 93 -25.22 -8.00 4.04
CA ARG A 93 -24.78 -6.60 3.85
C ARG A 93 -24.57 -5.92 5.20
N ASP A 94 -24.06 -4.69 5.14
CA ASP A 94 -23.84 -3.83 6.31
C ASP A 94 -22.94 -4.52 7.34
N TRP A 95 -21.86 -5.09 6.82
CA TRP A 95 -20.82 -5.73 7.61
C TRP A 95 -19.96 -4.67 8.28
N LEU A 96 -19.56 -4.91 9.51
CA LEU A 96 -18.38 -4.30 10.09
C LEU A 96 -17.22 -5.28 9.92
N ILE A 97 -16.18 -4.86 9.19
CA ILE A 97 -14.97 -5.67 8.99
C ILE A 97 -13.95 -5.25 10.03
N LEU A 98 -13.49 -6.22 10.82
CA LEU A 98 -12.50 -6.03 11.88
C LEU A 98 -11.22 -6.74 11.45
N SER A 99 -10.10 -6.05 11.49
CA SER A 99 -8.79 -6.65 11.28
C SER A 99 -7.95 -6.51 12.54
N THR A 100 -7.61 -7.63 13.16
CA THR A 100 -6.78 -7.71 14.36
C THR A 100 -5.59 -8.60 14.07
N ARG A 101 -4.37 -8.04 14.06
CA ARG A 101 -3.12 -8.76 13.70
C ARG A 101 -3.22 -9.46 12.35
N ASP A 102 -3.42 -10.78 12.34
CA ASP A 102 -3.50 -11.62 11.13
C ASP A 102 -4.89 -12.22 10.90
N GLN A 103 -5.90 -11.76 11.64
CA GLN A 103 -7.25 -12.29 11.59
C GLN A 103 -8.26 -11.23 11.18
N THR A 104 -9.08 -11.57 10.21
CA THR A 104 -10.21 -10.76 9.78
C THR A 104 -11.52 -11.35 10.30
N TRP A 105 -12.32 -10.53 10.95
CA TRP A 105 -13.63 -10.87 11.47
C TRP A 105 -14.70 -10.00 10.82
N LEU A 106 -15.87 -10.57 10.62
CA LEU A 106 -17.06 -9.90 10.13
C LEU A 106 -18.09 -9.84 11.24
N ARG A 107 -18.57 -8.64 11.56
CA ARG A 107 -19.68 -8.44 12.49
C ARG A 107 -20.90 -7.93 11.74
N CYS A 108 -22.02 -8.63 11.83
CA CYS A 108 -23.26 -8.17 11.21
C CYS A 108 -23.92 -7.06 12.05
N ARG A 109 -24.92 -6.37 11.49
CA ARG A 109 -25.66 -5.31 12.20
C ARG A 109 -26.36 -5.77 13.49
N VAL A 110 -26.73 -7.05 13.57
CA VAL A 110 -27.37 -7.65 14.77
C VAL A 110 -26.33 -7.94 15.87
N GLY A 111 -25.04 -7.96 15.52
CA GLY A 111 -23.93 -8.11 16.45
C GLY A 111 -23.25 -9.47 16.43
N HIS A 112 -23.74 -10.44 15.66
CA HIS A 112 -23.05 -11.73 15.45
C HIS A 112 -21.69 -11.53 14.79
N GLN A 113 -20.71 -12.30 15.21
CA GLN A 113 -19.34 -12.24 14.71
C GLN A 113 -18.95 -13.58 14.09
N GLN A 114 -18.31 -13.53 12.92
CA GLN A 114 -17.75 -14.70 12.28
C GLN A 114 -16.35 -14.40 11.75
N GLN A 115 -15.44 -15.35 11.87
CA GLN A 115 -14.11 -15.25 11.30
C GLN A 115 -14.18 -15.51 9.80
N GLU A 116 -13.55 -14.67 8.98
CA GLU A 116 -13.46 -14.86 7.54
C GLU A 116 -12.01 -15.10 7.13
N THR A 117 -11.67 -16.37 6.88
CA THR A 117 -10.30 -16.80 6.59
C THR A 117 -9.87 -16.50 5.16
N ARG A 118 -10.80 -16.18 4.26
CA ARG A 118 -10.48 -15.76 2.89
C ARG A 118 -9.98 -14.30 2.83
N LEU A 119 -10.17 -13.54 3.92
CA LEU A 119 -9.71 -12.17 4.03
C LEU A 119 -8.42 -12.08 4.87
N ASP A 120 -7.33 -11.74 4.21
CA ASP A 120 -6.05 -11.48 4.86
C ASP A 120 -5.84 -9.98 5.16
N THR A 121 -4.84 -9.68 5.99
CA THR A 121 -4.44 -8.31 6.30
C THR A 121 -4.08 -7.51 5.04
N ALA A 122 -3.55 -8.16 4.01
CA ALA A 122 -3.25 -7.51 2.74
C ALA A 122 -4.53 -7.06 2.01
N TRP A 123 -5.59 -7.86 2.02
CA TRP A 123 -6.90 -7.49 1.50
C TRP A 123 -7.49 -6.33 2.29
N PHE A 124 -7.41 -6.40 3.62
CA PHE A 124 -7.90 -5.32 4.47
C PHE A 124 -7.20 -4.01 4.11
N ASN A 125 -5.87 -3.99 4.06
CA ASN A 125 -5.08 -2.79 3.74
C ASN A 125 -5.35 -2.24 2.34
N ARG A 126 -5.73 -3.08 1.36
CA ARG A 126 -6.09 -2.61 0.00
C ARG A 126 -7.47 -1.95 -0.07
N ASN A 127 -8.39 -2.38 0.78
CA ASN A 127 -9.78 -1.89 0.79
C ASN A 127 -10.02 -0.82 1.86
N PHE A 128 -9.14 -0.75 2.86
CA PHE A 128 -9.20 0.19 3.95
C PHE A 128 -8.64 1.56 3.51
N GLY A 129 -9.51 2.56 3.44
CA GLY A 129 -9.15 3.96 3.24
C GLY A 129 -8.48 4.58 4.47
N PRO A 130 -8.18 5.89 4.44
CA PRO A 130 -7.69 6.61 5.61
C PRO A 130 -8.64 6.43 6.81
N ALA A 131 -8.08 6.15 7.98
CA ALA A 131 -8.88 6.14 9.21
C ALA A 131 -9.39 7.55 9.50
N ASP A 132 -10.67 7.66 9.82
CA ASP A 132 -11.35 8.92 10.19
C ASP A 132 -11.20 9.24 11.69
N ALA A 133 -11.05 8.21 12.53
CA ALA A 133 -10.83 8.34 13.96
C ALA A 133 -9.96 7.22 14.53
N THR A 134 -9.38 7.46 15.71
CA THR A 134 -8.72 6.45 16.55
C THR A 134 -9.40 6.47 17.91
N HIS A 135 -9.73 5.29 18.45
CA HIS A 135 -10.43 5.14 19.71
C HIS A 135 -9.60 4.33 20.70
N ALA A 136 -9.74 4.62 22.00
CA ALA A 136 -8.98 3.94 23.05
C ALA A 136 -9.51 2.53 23.35
N THR A 137 -10.79 2.26 23.06
CA THR A 137 -11.43 0.98 23.32
C THR A 137 -12.23 0.50 22.10
N PHE A 138 -12.43 -0.81 22.05
CA PHE A 138 -13.24 -1.47 21.04
C PHE A 138 -14.70 -0.98 21.06
N GLU A 139 -15.27 -0.87 22.26
CA GLU A 139 -16.65 -0.43 22.49
C GLU A 139 -16.86 1.03 22.05
N ASP A 140 -15.87 1.90 22.26
CA ASP A 140 -15.95 3.28 21.79
C ASP A 140 -15.96 3.37 20.26
N CYS A 141 -15.18 2.52 19.60
CA CYS A 141 -15.18 2.43 18.13
C CYS A 141 -16.52 1.90 17.60
N LEU A 142 -17.09 0.85 18.21
CA LEU A 142 -18.43 0.36 17.87
C LEU A 142 -19.48 1.48 18.00
N ARG A 143 -19.47 2.22 19.11
CA ARG A 143 -20.41 3.31 19.35
C ARG A 143 -20.27 4.42 18.30
N HIS A 144 -19.04 4.78 17.94
CA HIS A 144 -18.76 5.76 16.89
C HIS A 144 -19.33 5.31 15.53
N LEU A 145 -19.22 4.02 15.22
CA LEU A 145 -19.70 3.42 13.98
C LEU A 145 -21.20 3.03 14.01
N GLY A 146 -21.89 3.25 15.14
CA GLY A 146 -23.33 2.97 15.29
C GLY A 146 -23.68 1.49 15.53
N HIS A 147 -22.80 0.75 16.20
CA HIS A 147 -22.84 -0.71 16.35
C HIS A 147 -22.92 -1.24 17.79
#